data_AF-A0A852B4V1-F1
#
_entry.id   AF-A0A852B4V1-F1
#
_cell.length_a   1.000
_cell.length_b   1.000
_cell.length_c   1.000
_cell.angle_alpha   90.00
_cell.angle_beta   90.00
_cell.angle_gamma   90.00
#
_symmetry.space_group_name_H-M   'P 1'
#
loop_
_entity.id
_entity.type
_entity.pdbx_description
1 polymer ?
#
loop_
_entity_poly.entity_id
_entity_poly.type
_entity_poly.pdbx_seq_one_letter_code
_entity_poly.pdbx_strand_id
1 'polypeptide(L)' 'APEEYHKKKPVNHLRENLQYMLKGRLVADKAVTEQVLAQNRGRKSKDQPPENREKKKPEGTVFTEEDFRKFEREYFGIP' A
#
# COMPACT_ATOMS: atom_id res chain seq x y z
N ALA A 1 -21.21 16.75 44.95
CA ALA A 1 -21.72 18.14 44.76
C ALA A 1 -21.79 18.45 43.26
N PRO A 2 -22.69 19.33 42.78
CA PRO A 2 -22.73 19.73 41.36
C PRO A 2 -21.36 20.17 40.83
N GLU A 3 -20.53 20.74 41.70
CA GLU A 3 -19.15 21.14 41.44
C GLU A 3 -18.22 20.01 40.95
N GLU A 4 -18.44 18.76 41.38
CA GLU A 4 -17.59 17.62 41.02
C GLU A 4 -17.94 17.05 39.64
N TYR A 5 -19.21 17.16 39.24
CA TYR A 5 -19.69 16.79 37.91
C TYR A 5 -19.12 17.72 36.82
N HIS A 6 -18.89 18.99 37.15
CA HIS A 6 -18.24 19.93 36.24
C HIS A 6 -16.74 19.64 36.02
N LYS A 7 -16.06 18.99 36.97
CA LYS A 7 -14.62 18.68 36.89
C LYS A 7 -14.28 17.54 35.91
N LYS A 8 -15.23 16.64 35.63
CA LYS A 8 -15.04 15.45 34.79
C LYS A 8 -15.71 15.56 33.41
N LYS A 9 -16.17 16.74 33.03
CA LYS A 9 -16.82 16.89 31.71
C LYS A 9 -15.76 16.72 30.61
N PRO A 10 -15.98 15.81 29.65
CA PRO A 10 -15.09 15.69 28.50
C PRO A 10 -15.10 17.01 27.74
N VAL A 11 -13.90 17.50 27.42
CA VAL A 11 -13.74 18.73 26.65
C VAL A 11 -14.27 18.49 25.24
N ASN A 12 -15.15 19.38 24.77
CA ASN A 12 -15.73 19.29 23.43
C ASN A 12 -14.82 19.99 22.42
N HIS A 13 -14.12 19.21 21.59
CA HIS A 13 -13.20 19.70 20.55
C HIS A 13 -13.84 19.84 19.16
N LEU A 14 -15.18 19.78 19.04
CA LEU A 14 -15.86 19.77 17.74
C LEU A 14 -15.47 20.97 16.86
N ARG A 15 -15.41 22.18 17.42
CA ARG A 15 -15.07 23.39 16.66
C ARG A 15 -13.62 23.39 16.18
N GLU A 16 -12.69 22.97 17.03
CA GLU A 16 -11.25 22.87 16.71
C GLU A 16 -11.02 21.84 15.61
N ASN A 17 -11.69 20.68 15.71
CA ASN A 17 -11.63 19.62 14.71
C ASN A 17 -12.21 20.07 13.36
N LEU A 18 -13.35 20.76 13.38
CA LEU A 18 -13.95 21.31 12.17
C LEU A 18 -13.05 22.37 11.53
N GLN A 19 -12.46 23.26 12.32
CA GLN A 19 -11.48 24.23 11.80
C GLN A 19 -10.27 23.53 11.17
N TYR A 20 -9.75 22.47 11.78
CA TYR A 20 -8.63 21.70 11.22
C TYR A 20 -9.01 21.00 9.91
N MET A 21 -10.16 20.32 9.88
CA MET A 21 -10.65 19.57 8.71
C MET A 21 -11.03 20.47 7.54
N LEU A 22 -11.59 21.65 7.83
CA LEU A 22 -12.01 22.64 6.85
C LEU A 22 -10.90 23.65 6.51
N LYS A 23 -9.78 23.65 7.25
CA LYS A 23 -8.59 24.42 6.89
C LYS A 23 -8.16 23.91 5.52
N GLY A 24 -8.29 24.79 4.52
CA GLY A 24 -7.99 24.46 3.13
C GLY A 24 -6.61 23.80 3.04
N ARG A 25 -6.51 22.76 2.21
CA ARG A 25 -5.22 22.17 1.89
C ARG A 25 -4.37 23.26 1.24
N LEU A 26 -3.23 23.58 1.84
CA LEU A 26 -2.21 24.40 1.18
C LEU A 26 -1.70 23.58 -0.01
N VAL A 27 -2.19 23.92 -1.19
CA VAL A 27 -1.67 23.37 -2.44
C VAL A 27 -0.39 24.15 -2.73
N ALA A 28 0.72 23.43 -2.95
CA ALA A 28 1.96 24.06 -3.38
C ALA A 28 1.73 24.82 -4.69
N ASP A 29 2.52 25.86 -4.93
CA ASP A 29 2.49 26.57 -6.21
C ASP A 29 2.60 25.56 -7.37
N LYS A 30 1.84 25.78 -8.43
CA LYS A 30 1.83 24.94 -9.62
C LYS A 30 3.24 24.76 -10.17
N ALA A 31 4.05 25.83 -10.19
CA ALA A 31 5.44 25.77 -10.65
C ALA A 31 6.30 24.81 -9.81
N VAL A 32 6.16 24.88 -8.48
CA VAL A 32 6.87 23.99 -7.54
C VAL A 32 6.40 22.54 -7.72
N THR A 33 5.10 22.35 -7.90
CA THR A 33 4.51 21.02 -8.12
C THR A 33 5.02 20.40 -9.42
N GLU A 34 5.07 21.17 -10.50
CA GLU A 34 5.63 20.75 -11.80
C GLU A 34 7.12 20.42 -11.70
N GLN A 35 7.90 21.23 -10.97
CA GLN A 35 9.33 20.97 -10.72
C GLN A 35 9.55 19.64 -9.99
N VAL A 36 8.78 19.38 -8.92
CA VAL A 36 8.85 18.12 -8.17
C VAL A 36 8.43 16.93 -9.04
N LEU A 37 7.40 17.08 -9.87
CA LEU A 37 6.98 16.02 -10.80
C LEU A 37 8.06 15.73 -11.84
N ALA A 38 8.68 16.76 -12.41
CA ALA A 38 9.77 16.62 -13.38
C ALA A 38 10.99 15.91 -12.77
N GLN A 39 11.40 16.30 -11.56
CA GLN A 39 12.51 15.66 -10.84
C GLN A 39 12.26 14.17 -10.56
N ASN A 40 11.01 13.81 -10.24
CA ASN A 40 10.64 12.44 -9.90
C ASN A 40 10.33 11.56 -11.11
N ARG A 41 10.19 12.14 -12.30
CA ARG A 41 9.87 11.43 -13.53
C ARG A 41 11.00 10.46 -13.89
N GLY A 42 10.66 9.22 -14.25
CA GLY A 42 11.65 8.22 -14.66
C GLY A 42 12.37 7.48 -13.53
N ARG A 43 12.18 7.88 -12.27
CA ARG A 43 12.70 7.14 -11.10
C ARG A 43 11.77 6.02 -10.64
N LYS A 44 10.50 6.05 -11.06
CA LYS A 44 9.52 5.02 -10.74
C LYS A 44 9.71 3.84 -11.69
N SER A 45 9.65 2.62 -11.18
CA SER A 45 9.76 1.39 -11.98
C SER A 45 8.76 1.33 -13.14
N LYS A 46 7.57 1.92 -12.99
CA LYS A 46 6.56 2.03 -14.06
C LYS A 46 6.92 2.98 -15.21
N ASP A 47 7.80 3.94 -14.95
CA ASP A 47 8.25 4.93 -15.95
C ASP A 47 9.54 4.45 -16.64
N GLN A 48 10.18 3.40 -16.10
CA GLN A 48 11.33 2.78 -16.75
C GLN A 48 10.85 1.96 -17.95
N PRO A 49 11.55 2.06 -19.10
CA PRO A 49 11.28 1.17 -20.20
C PRO A 49 11.46 -0.28 -19.71
N PRO A 50 10.61 -1.22 -20.17
CA PRO A 50 10.80 -2.62 -19.81
C PRO A 50 12.23 -2.99 -20.19
N GLU A 51 12.98 -3.49 -19.21
CA GLU A 51 14.33 -3.97 -19.50
C GLU A 51 14.20 -5.01 -20.61
N ASN A 52 14.95 -4.83 -21.70
CA ASN A 52 15.10 -5.82 -22.77
C ASN A 52 15.92 -7.01 -22.25
N ARG A 53 15.43 -7.63 -21.18
CA ARG A 53 15.90 -8.92 -20.71
C ARG A 53 14.97 -9.92 -21.39
N GLU A 54 15.56 -10.79 -22.20
CA GLU A 54 14.87 -11.99 -22.65
C GLU A 54 14.16 -12.59 -21.44
N LYS A 55 12.84 -12.80 -21.54
CA LYS A 55 12.08 -13.45 -20.49
C LYS A 55 12.81 -14.74 -20.19
N LYS A 56 13.38 -14.85 -18.98
CA LYS A 56 14.02 -16.10 -18.56
C LYS A 56 13.00 -17.19 -18.83
N LYS A 57 13.42 -18.20 -19.61
CA LYS A 57 12.61 -19.40 -19.78
C LYS A 57 12.22 -19.86 -18.38
N PRO A 58 10.94 -20.23 -18.16
CA PRO A 58 10.52 -20.68 -16.83
C PRO A 58 11.54 -21.72 -16.37
N GLU A 59 12.24 -21.40 -15.27
CA GLU A 59 13.19 -22.32 -14.66
C GLU A 59 12.35 -23.56 -14.32
N GLY A 60 12.67 -24.67 -14.99
CA GLY A 60 11.89 -25.90 -14.87
C GLY A 60 11.78 -26.25 -13.40
N THR A 61 10.55 -26.38 -12.91
CA THR A 61 10.31 -26.90 -11.56
C THR A 61 10.89 -28.31 -11.50
N VAL A 62 11.61 -28.60 -10.42
CA VAL A 62 12.14 -29.94 -10.14
C VAL A 62 11.00 -30.95 -9.97
N PHE A 63 9.81 -30.47 -9.60
CA PHE A 63 8.62 -31.28 -9.46
C PHE A 63 7.83 -31.33 -10.77
N THR A 64 7.57 -32.55 -11.21
CA THR A 64 6.68 -32.88 -12.31
C THR A 64 5.29 -33.23 -11.77
N GLU A 65 4.28 -33.21 -12.65
CA GLU A 65 2.92 -33.65 -12.30
C GLU A 65 2.89 -35.09 -11.75
N GLU A 66 3.82 -35.95 -12.22
CA GLU A 66 3.95 -37.32 -11.74
C GLU A 66 4.39 -37.39 -10.27
N ASP A 67 5.23 -36.45 -9.83
CA ASP A 67 5.67 -36.34 -8.43
C ASP A 67 4.50 -35.98 -7.52
N PHE A 68 3.60 -35.10 -7.98
CA PHE A 68 2.38 -34.75 -7.23
C PHE A 68 1.43 -35.95 -7.12
N ARG A 69 1.21 -36.70 -8.21
CA ARG A 69 0.35 -37.90 -8.18
C ARG A 69 0.90 -38.99 -7.26
N LYS A 70 2.23 -39.15 -7.22
CA LYS A 70 2.89 -40.08 -6.28
C LYS A 70 2.70 -39.62 -4.84
N PHE A 71 2.91 -38.34 -4.57
CA PHE A 71 2.72 -37.75 -3.25
C PHE A 71 1.27 -37.89 -2.76
N GLU A 72 0.28 -37.62 -3.61
CA GLU A 72 -1.14 -37.74 -3.27
C GLU A 72 -1.52 -39.18 -2.89
N ARG A 73 -1.05 -40.18 -3.64
CA ARG A 73 -1.29 -41.60 -3.32
C ARG A 73 -0.66 -42.01 -2.00
N GLU A 74 0.57 -41.56 -1.75
CA GLU A 74 1.31 -41.91 -0.54
C GLU A 74 0.74 -41.21 0.70
N TYR A 75 0.26 -39.97 0.57
CA TYR A 75 -0.23 -39.17 1.68
C TYR A 75 -1.72 -39.41 1.99
N PHE A 76 -2.57 -39.54 0.96
CA PHE A 76 -4.01 -39.70 1.15
C PHE A 76 -4.49 -41.15 1.04
N GLY A 77 -3.65 -42.09 0.59
CA GLY A 77 -3.97 -43.51 0.51
C GLY A 77 -5.16 -43.83 -0.41
N ILE A 78 -5.52 -42.90 -1.31
CA ILE A 78 -6.62 -43.11 -2.27
C ILE A 78 -6.05 -43.96 -3.41
N PRO A 79 -6.63 -45.15 -3.70
CA PRO A 79 -6.15 -46.04 -4.77
C PRO A 79 -6.17 -45.37 -6.15
#